data_AF-A0A2U0S159-F1
#
_entry.id   AF-A0A2U0S159-F1
#
_cell.length_a   1.000
_cell.length_b   1.000
_cell.length_c   1.000
_cell.angle_alpha   90.00
_cell.angle_beta   90.00
_cell.angle_gamma   90.00
#
_symmetry.space_group_name_H-M   'P 1'
#
loop_
_entity.id
_entity.type
_entity.pdbx_description
1 polymer ?
#
loop_
_entity_poly.entity_id
_entity_poly.type
_entity_poly.pdbx_seq_one_letter_code
_entity_poly.pdbx_strand_id
1 'polypeptide(L)'
;MSSYPELDYLLEISTQITQMQETIDKLNEVSEVYSLQGVITANLAQDAANMIQTLTRDSNTLRKIKQREKTFPLPTDEMTRRSTENEIEETVRSYQKEFLPAYQKNVERFLGKKDEIKQKIDEKRKEGKTVPTEAETNSSFDDASKKLQEAVKNQPAASNVFNSIKSFVQKAKPYVEPLIGAAKIVLKLLML
;
A
#
# COMPACT_ATOMS: atom_id res chain seq x y z
N MET A 1 0.13 14.81 21.72
CA MET A 1 -0.28 13.38 21.68
C MET A 1 -1.79 13.33 21.50
N SER A 2 -2.28 12.59 20.51
CA SER A 2 -3.73 12.46 20.26
C SER A 2 -4.40 11.82 21.47
N SER A 3 -5.57 12.31 21.86
CA SER A 3 -6.34 11.71 22.96
C SER A 3 -7.03 10.39 22.55
N TYR A 4 -6.93 9.97 21.29
CA TYR A 4 -7.54 8.76 20.73
C TYR A 4 -6.50 7.97 19.92
N PRO A 5 -5.82 6.98 20.52
CA PRO A 5 -4.78 6.23 19.84
C PRO A 5 -5.29 5.46 18.61
N GLU A 6 -6.60 5.15 18.55
CA GLU A 6 -7.22 4.50 17.39
C GLU A 6 -7.19 5.38 16.13
N LEU A 7 -7.29 6.71 16.27
CA LEU A 7 -7.17 7.64 15.12
C LEU A 7 -5.75 7.64 14.56
N ASP A 8 -4.74 7.45 15.40
CA ASP A 8 -3.34 7.41 14.97
C ASP A 8 -3.07 6.12 14.17
N TYR A 9 -3.66 4.98 14.57
CA TYR A 9 -3.58 3.74 13.79
C TYR A 9 -4.31 3.85 12.45
N LEU A 10 -5.45 4.54 12.39
CA LEU A 10 -6.16 4.77 11.13
C LEU A 10 -5.37 5.66 10.17
N LEU A 11 -4.66 6.66 10.71
CA LEU A 11 -3.75 7.48 9.92
C LEU A 11 -2.59 6.66 9.36
N GLU A 12 -2.01 5.75 10.16
CA GLU A 12 -0.96 4.83 9.70
C GLU A 12 -1.45 3.96 8.53
N ILE A 13 -2.63 3.34 8.65
CA ILE A 13 -3.23 2.51 7.59
C ILE A 13 -3.47 3.37 6.34
N SER A 14 -4.09 4.54 6.48
CA SER A 14 -4.34 5.45 5.36
C SER A 14 -3.03 5.84 4.67
N THR A 15 -1.97 6.10 5.43
CA THR A 15 -0.64 6.44 4.90
C THR A 15 -0.05 5.28 4.09
N GLN A 16 -0.16 4.05 4.60
CA GLN A 16 0.30 2.86 3.87
C GLN A 16 -0.45 2.68 2.55
N ILE A 17 -1.79 2.83 2.57
CA ILE A 17 -2.62 2.70 1.36
C ILE A 17 -2.27 3.81 0.36
N THR A 18 -2.08 5.06 0.80
CA THR A 18 -1.64 6.16 -0.07
C THR A 18 -0.30 5.87 -0.73
N GLN A 19 0.70 5.38 0.02
CA GLN A 19 2.00 5.03 -0.56
C GLN A 19 1.89 3.89 -1.59
N MET A 20 1.02 2.91 -1.34
CA MET A 20 0.74 1.84 -2.30
C MET A 20 0.04 2.38 -3.54
N GLN A 21 -0.96 3.24 -3.39
CA GLN A 21 -1.66 3.89 -4.50
C GLN A 21 -0.70 4.66 -5.40
N GLU A 22 0.11 5.55 -4.81
CA GLU A 22 1.12 6.32 -5.55
C GLU A 22 2.10 5.43 -6.31
N THR A 23 2.46 4.29 -5.71
CA THR A 23 3.36 3.33 -6.35
C THR A 23 2.65 2.60 -7.50
N ILE A 24 1.38 2.20 -7.33
CA ILE A 24 0.57 1.58 -8.38
C ILE A 24 0.38 2.55 -9.55
N ASP A 25 0.03 3.80 -9.30
CA ASP A 25 -0.24 4.80 -10.33
C ASP A 25 0.99 5.02 -11.21
N LYS A 26 2.18 5.12 -10.60
CA LYS A 26 3.43 5.26 -11.35
C LYS A 26 3.85 3.96 -12.04
N LEU A 27 3.61 2.81 -11.42
CA LEU A 27 3.85 1.52 -12.06
C LEU A 27 2.94 1.32 -13.28
N ASN A 28 1.68 1.80 -13.24
CA ASN A 28 0.77 1.86 -14.39
C ASN A 28 1.38 2.70 -15.51
N GLU A 29 1.72 3.95 -15.22
CA GLU A 29 2.33 4.88 -16.18
C GLU A 29 3.57 4.25 -16.84
N VAL A 30 4.47 3.66 -16.06
CA VAL A 30 5.69 3.11 -16.63
C VAL A 30 5.48 1.76 -17.32
N SER A 31 4.50 0.95 -16.90
CA SER A 31 4.14 -0.27 -17.62
C SER A 31 3.66 0.02 -19.04
N GLU A 32 2.96 1.13 -19.25
CA GLU A 32 2.56 1.60 -20.57
C GLU A 32 3.77 2.04 -21.39
N VAL A 33 4.68 2.84 -20.81
CA VAL A 33 5.91 3.32 -21.47
C VAL A 33 6.82 2.16 -21.89
N TYR A 34 6.92 1.12 -21.08
CA TYR A 34 7.79 -0.04 -21.34
C TYR A 34 7.07 -1.18 -22.07
N SER A 35 5.79 -1.03 -22.40
CA SER A 35 4.93 -2.08 -22.99
C SER A 35 4.92 -3.38 -22.17
N LEU A 36 4.99 -3.27 -20.85
CA LEU A 36 4.98 -4.41 -19.92
C LEU A 36 3.55 -4.92 -19.74
N GLN A 37 3.07 -5.72 -20.69
CA GLN A 37 1.71 -6.26 -20.66
C GLN A 37 1.46 -7.20 -19.47
N GLY A 38 0.27 -7.11 -18.88
CA GLY A 38 -0.25 -8.08 -17.91
C GLY A 38 0.28 -7.94 -16.47
N VAL A 39 1.02 -6.88 -16.17
CA VAL A 39 1.67 -6.72 -14.86
C VAL A 39 0.70 -6.21 -13.79
N ILE A 40 -0.32 -5.43 -14.17
CA ILE A 40 -1.19 -4.72 -13.22
C ILE A 40 -2.59 -5.30 -13.25
N THR A 41 -3.08 -5.76 -12.09
CA THR A 41 -4.49 -6.13 -11.92
C THR A 41 -5.37 -4.88 -12.00
N ALA A 42 -6.37 -4.91 -12.89
CA ALA A 42 -7.36 -3.86 -13.00
C ALA A 42 -8.01 -3.57 -11.63
N ASN A 43 -8.21 -2.28 -11.35
CA ASN A 43 -8.90 -1.70 -10.19
C ASN A 43 -8.12 -1.45 -8.89
N LEU A 44 -6.86 -1.87 -8.74
CA LEU A 44 -6.11 -1.62 -7.50
C LEU A 44 -5.99 -0.15 -7.10
N ALA A 45 -5.67 0.74 -8.04
CA ALA A 45 -5.59 2.18 -7.74
C ALA A 45 -6.95 2.74 -7.26
N GLN A 46 -8.03 2.29 -7.88
CA GLN A 46 -9.39 2.68 -7.50
C GLN A 46 -9.77 2.11 -6.12
N ASP A 47 -9.42 0.86 -5.85
CA ASP A 47 -9.67 0.22 -4.55
C ASP A 47 -8.93 0.97 -3.44
N ALA A 48 -7.66 1.33 -3.66
CA ALA A 48 -6.86 2.12 -2.73
C ALA A 48 -7.51 3.49 -2.47
N ALA A 49 -7.90 4.21 -3.54
CA ALA A 49 -8.53 5.52 -3.44
C ALA A 49 -9.84 5.47 -2.64
N ASN A 50 -10.68 4.46 -2.91
CA ASN A 50 -11.94 4.25 -2.19
C ASN A 50 -11.69 3.99 -0.70
N MET A 51 -10.72 3.12 -0.37
CA MET A 51 -10.37 2.83 1.03
C MET A 51 -9.86 4.09 1.76
N ILE A 52 -9.00 4.89 1.14
CA ILE A 52 -8.49 6.15 1.72
C ILE A 52 -9.64 7.12 1.98
N GLN A 53 -10.56 7.27 1.01
CA GLN A 53 -11.69 8.17 1.14
C GLN A 53 -12.59 7.76 2.31
N THR A 54 -12.92 6.47 2.42
CA THR A 54 -13.71 5.91 3.53
C THR A 54 -13.02 6.14 4.87
N LEU A 55 -11.76 5.71 5.01
CA LEU A 55 -11.00 5.87 6.26
C LEU A 55 -10.87 7.35 6.66
N THR A 56 -10.70 8.26 5.70
CA THR A 56 -10.62 9.70 5.96
C THR A 56 -11.96 10.25 6.46
N ARG A 57 -13.06 9.94 5.77
CA ARG A 57 -14.41 10.35 6.16
C ARG A 57 -14.76 9.85 7.55
N ASP A 58 -14.43 8.60 7.84
CA ASP A 58 -14.83 7.92 9.07
C ASP A 58 -13.98 8.37 10.26
N SER A 59 -12.66 8.53 10.06
CA SER A 59 -11.76 9.17 11.02
C SER A 59 -12.22 10.59 11.38
N ASN A 60 -12.65 11.37 10.39
CA ASN A 60 -13.20 12.72 10.62
C ASN A 60 -14.51 12.68 11.40
N THR A 61 -15.37 11.69 11.14
CA THR A 61 -16.63 11.49 11.87
C THR A 61 -16.38 11.14 13.34
N LEU A 62 -15.49 10.18 13.61
CA LEU A 62 -15.09 9.82 14.98
C LEU A 62 -14.47 11.00 15.72
N ARG A 63 -13.62 11.80 15.04
CA ARG A 63 -13.03 13.01 15.63
C ARG A 63 -14.10 14.03 16.02
N LYS A 64 -15.11 14.25 15.17
CA LYS A 64 -16.23 15.18 15.45
C LYS A 64 -17.08 14.69 16.61
N ILE A 65 -17.45 13.41 16.63
CA ILE A 65 -18.19 12.80 17.76
C ILE A 65 -17.43 13.04 19.06
N LYS A 66 -16.14 12.74 19.08
CA LYS A 66 -15.30 12.93 20.27
C LYS A 66 -15.19 14.37 20.74
N GLN A 67 -15.14 15.34 19.82
CA GLN A 67 -15.14 16.76 20.18
C GLN A 67 -16.48 17.17 20.82
N ARG A 68 -17.59 16.62 20.33
CA ARG A 68 -18.93 16.84 20.86
C ARG A 68 -19.15 16.15 22.21
N GLU A 69 -18.64 14.94 22.42
CA GLU A 69 -18.74 14.21 23.70
C GLU A 69 -18.28 15.06 24.89
N LYS A 70 -17.33 15.97 24.69
CA LYS A 70 -16.79 16.85 25.74
C LYS A 70 -17.56 18.17 25.92
N THR A 71 -18.41 18.55 24.98
CA THR A 71 -18.99 19.90 24.91
C THR A 71 -20.51 19.88 24.77
N PHE A 72 -21.04 19.13 23.80
CA PHE A 72 -22.47 19.00 23.53
C PHE A 72 -22.76 17.64 22.88
N PRO A 73 -22.90 16.56 23.67
CA PRO A 73 -23.15 15.22 23.13
C PRO A 73 -24.53 15.16 22.46
N LEU A 74 -24.60 14.57 21.27
CA LEU A 74 -25.86 14.35 20.57
C LEU A 74 -26.44 12.96 20.91
N PRO A 75 -27.77 12.82 20.99
CA PRO A 75 -28.41 11.53 21.25
C PRO A 75 -28.05 10.43 20.24
N THR A 76 -27.65 10.82 19.02
CA THR A 76 -27.29 9.90 17.92
C THR A 76 -25.82 9.52 17.91
N ASP A 77 -24.96 10.17 18.71
CA ASP A 77 -23.50 10.03 18.62
C ASP A 77 -23.05 8.58 18.85
N GLU A 78 -23.66 7.86 19.78
CA GLU A 78 -23.36 6.44 20.04
C GLU A 78 -23.62 5.56 18.82
N MET A 79 -24.79 5.72 18.19
CA MET A 79 -25.19 4.93 17.03
C MET A 79 -24.31 5.25 15.82
N THR A 80 -24.02 6.53 15.58
CA THR A 80 -23.11 6.94 14.51
C THR A 80 -21.70 6.41 14.76
N ARG A 81 -21.21 6.45 16.01
CA ARG A 81 -19.88 5.92 16.37
C ARG A 81 -19.78 4.43 16.04
N ARG A 82 -20.73 3.61 16.48
CA ARG A 82 -20.75 2.16 16.19
C ARG A 82 -20.82 1.86 14.70
N SER A 83 -21.67 2.56 13.95
CA SER A 83 -21.75 2.39 12.49
C SER A 83 -20.40 2.71 11.84
N THR A 84 -19.79 3.84 12.23
CA THR A 84 -18.50 4.28 11.71
C THR A 84 -17.37 3.30 12.05
N GLU A 85 -17.37 2.77 13.28
CA GLU A 85 -16.41 1.75 13.71
C GLU A 85 -16.55 0.48 12.86
N ASN A 86 -17.77 0.00 12.61
CA ASN A 86 -18.01 -1.17 11.75
C ASN A 86 -17.53 -0.95 10.31
N GLU A 87 -17.83 0.21 9.72
CA GLU A 87 -17.39 0.56 8.35
C GLU A 87 -15.85 0.60 8.24
N ILE A 88 -15.18 1.12 9.27
CA ILE A 88 -13.72 1.09 9.37
C ILE A 88 -13.22 -0.36 9.46
N GLU A 89 -13.83 -1.20 10.31
CA GLU A 89 -13.40 -2.60 10.44
C GLU A 89 -13.55 -3.35 9.12
N GLU A 90 -14.66 -3.18 8.41
CA GLU A 90 -14.88 -3.76 7.09
C GLU A 90 -13.83 -3.29 6.09
N THR A 91 -13.55 -2.00 6.04
CA THR A 91 -12.52 -1.43 5.15
C THR A 91 -11.14 -2.01 5.43
N VAL A 92 -10.74 -2.13 6.70
CA VAL A 92 -9.44 -2.72 7.07
C VAL A 92 -9.40 -4.22 6.76
N ARG A 93 -10.52 -4.95 6.91
CA ARG A 93 -10.61 -6.35 6.52
C ARG A 93 -10.45 -6.54 5.00
N SER A 94 -11.08 -5.69 4.18
CA SER A 94 -10.88 -5.71 2.72
C SER A 94 -9.46 -5.34 2.33
N TYR A 95 -8.87 -4.31 2.97
CA TYR A 95 -7.47 -3.97 2.80
C TYR A 95 -6.56 -5.19 3.06
N GLN A 96 -6.80 -5.92 4.15
CA GLN A 96 -6.01 -7.09 4.50
C GLN A 96 -6.21 -8.27 3.54
N LYS A 97 -7.46 -8.62 3.22
CA LYS A 97 -7.80 -9.88 2.54
C LYS A 97 -7.72 -9.81 1.03
N GLU A 98 -7.93 -8.63 0.47
CA GLU A 98 -8.09 -8.45 -0.97
C GLU A 98 -6.96 -7.57 -1.51
N PHE A 99 -6.80 -6.38 -0.95
CA PHE A 99 -5.87 -5.39 -1.48
C PHE A 99 -4.41 -5.78 -1.30
N LEU A 100 -3.99 -6.16 -0.08
CA LEU A 100 -2.59 -6.52 0.19
C LEU A 100 -2.09 -7.71 -0.67
N PRO A 101 -2.84 -8.83 -0.80
CA PRO A 101 -2.44 -9.92 -1.68
C PRO A 101 -2.38 -9.52 -3.16
N ALA A 102 -3.32 -8.69 -3.62
CA ALA A 102 -3.31 -8.20 -4.99
C ALA A 102 -2.12 -7.27 -5.26
N TYR A 103 -1.79 -6.38 -4.32
CA TYR A 103 -0.60 -5.55 -4.39
C TYR A 103 0.68 -6.39 -4.42
N GLN A 104 0.79 -7.41 -3.55
CA GLN A 104 1.93 -8.32 -3.56
C GLN A 104 2.11 -9.02 -4.90
N LYS A 105 1.02 -9.55 -5.46
CA LYS A 105 1.02 -10.20 -6.77
C LYS A 105 1.51 -9.28 -7.89
N ASN A 106 1.17 -7.99 -7.83
CA ASN A 106 1.71 -7.00 -8.78
C ASN A 106 3.22 -6.84 -8.63
N VAL A 107 3.72 -6.69 -7.39
CA VAL A 107 5.17 -6.58 -7.13
C VAL A 107 5.92 -7.82 -7.62
N GLU A 108 5.38 -9.01 -7.36
CA GLU A 108 5.91 -10.28 -7.86
C GLU A 108 5.97 -10.32 -9.39
N ARG A 109 4.91 -9.87 -10.08
CA ARG A 109 4.87 -9.81 -11.55
C ARG A 109 5.91 -8.85 -12.11
N PHE A 110 6.06 -7.67 -11.51
CA PHE A 110 7.07 -6.70 -11.91
C PHE A 110 8.49 -7.26 -11.75
N LEU A 111 8.77 -7.96 -10.64
CA LEU A 111 10.05 -8.64 -10.43
C LEU A 111 10.26 -9.82 -11.39
N GLY A 112 9.19 -10.53 -11.76
CA GLY A 112 9.21 -11.57 -12.78
C GLY A 112 9.56 -11.02 -14.18
N LYS A 113 9.33 -9.74 -14.42
CA LYS A 113 9.66 -9.02 -15.66
C LYS A 113 11.07 -8.42 -15.67
N LYS A 114 11.93 -8.78 -14.70
CA LYS A 114 13.29 -8.21 -14.57
C LYS A 114 14.10 -8.22 -15.86
N ASP A 115 14.03 -9.28 -16.68
CA ASP A 115 14.87 -9.41 -17.86
C ASP A 115 14.40 -8.47 -18.98
N GLU A 116 13.09 -8.32 -19.15
CA GLU A 116 12.48 -7.32 -20.05
C GLU A 116 12.85 -5.89 -19.62
N ILE A 117 12.81 -5.61 -18.32
CA ILE A 117 13.16 -4.30 -17.77
C ILE A 117 14.66 -4.00 -17.98
N LYS A 118 15.54 -4.98 -17.73
CA LYS A 118 16.98 -4.86 -17.98
C LYS A 118 17.27 -4.55 -19.44
N GLN A 119 16.66 -5.31 -20.35
CA GLN A 119 16.80 -5.07 -21.79
C GLN A 119 16.41 -3.63 -22.16
N LYS A 120 15.30 -3.13 -21.61
CA LYS A 120 14.83 -1.76 -21.86
C LYS A 120 15.77 -0.69 -21.31
N ILE A 121 16.34 -0.90 -20.12
CA ILE A 121 17.37 -0.02 -19.55
C ILE A 121 18.62 -0.03 -20.45
N ASP A 122 19.03 -1.19 -20.96
CA ASP A 122 20.18 -1.32 -21.85
C ASP A 122 19.93 -0.65 -23.21
N GLU A 123 18.71 -0.72 -23.74
CA GLU A 123 18.26 0.01 -24.93
C GLU A 123 18.43 1.53 -24.71
N LYS A 124 17.88 2.06 -23.61
CA LYS A 124 18.05 3.48 -23.23
C LYS A 124 19.52 3.87 -23.05
N ARG A 125 20.34 2.98 -22.48
CA ARG A 125 21.79 3.21 -22.34
C ARG A 125 22.47 3.36 -23.70
N LYS A 126 22.13 2.51 -24.67
CA LYS A 126 22.64 2.57 -26.05
C LYS A 126 22.18 3.83 -26.79
N GLU A 127 21.00 4.36 -26.45
CA GLU A 127 20.49 5.64 -26.94
C GLU A 127 21.17 6.87 -26.29
N GLY A 128 22.13 6.67 -25.39
CA GLY A 128 22.85 7.76 -24.72
C GLY A 128 22.08 8.40 -23.56
N LYS A 129 20.98 7.78 -23.10
CA LYS A 129 20.26 8.23 -21.91
C LYS A 129 21.07 7.91 -20.65
N THR A 130 21.00 8.80 -19.67
CA THR A 130 21.58 8.56 -18.34
C THR A 130 20.71 7.55 -17.60
N VAL A 131 21.19 6.31 -17.53
CA VAL A 131 20.54 5.21 -16.82
C VAL A 131 21.57 4.49 -15.93
N PRO A 132 21.14 3.67 -14.95
CA PRO A 132 22.06 2.94 -14.09
C PRO A 132 22.94 1.99 -14.88
N THR A 133 24.10 1.68 -14.32
CA THR A 133 24.95 0.60 -14.81
C THR A 133 24.27 -0.75 -14.67
N GLU A 134 24.77 -1.75 -15.38
CA GLU A 134 24.29 -3.13 -15.24
C GLU A 134 24.43 -3.63 -13.80
N ALA A 135 25.56 -3.32 -13.15
CA ALA A 135 25.82 -3.68 -11.75
C ALA A 135 24.79 -3.04 -10.79
N GLU A 136 24.51 -1.75 -10.94
CA GLU A 136 23.50 -1.05 -10.13
C GLU A 136 22.08 -1.57 -10.38
N THR A 137 21.77 -1.91 -11.63
CA THR A 137 20.48 -2.49 -12.02
C THR A 137 20.30 -3.86 -11.37
N ASN A 138 21.31 -4.73 -11.44
CA ASN A 138 21.31 -6.05 -10.82
C ASN A 138 21.18 -5.94 -9.28
N SER A 139 21.99 -5.07 -8.67
CA SER A 139 21.94 -4.81 -7.22
C SER A 139 20.54 -4.35 -6.78
N SER A 140 19.90 -3.47 -7.55
CA SER A 140 18.56 -2.97 -7.23
C SER A 140 17.49 -4.08 -7.33
N PHE A 141 17.58 -4.96 -8.33
CA PHE A 141 16.69 -6.11 -8.43
C PHE A 141 16.89 -7.12 -7.29
N ASP A 142 18.13 -7.36 -6.88
CA ASP A 142 18.44 -8.22 -5.74
C ASP A 142 17.87 -7.65 -4.45
N ASP A 143 18.00 -6.35 -4.23
CA ASP A 143 17.46 -5.67 -3.05
C ASP A 143 15.92 -5.67 -3.05
N ALA A 144 15.28 -5.42 -4.19
CA ALA A 144 13.83 -5.54 -4.31
C ALA A 144 13.36 -6.97 -4.03
N SER A 145 14.08 -7.97 -4.53
CA SER A 145 13.78 -9.39 -4.29
C SER A 145 13.94 -9.77 -2.82
N LYS A 146 15.01 -9.32 -2.15
CA LYS A 146 15.20 -9.51 -0.70
C LYS A 146 14.06 -8.89 0.11
N LYS A 147 13.63 -7.67 -0.24
CA LYS A 147 12.50 -7.01 0.42
C LYS A 147 11.17 -7.74 0.23
N LEU A 148 10.93 -8.26 -0.98
CA LEU A 148 9.75 -9.09 -1.22
C LEU A 148 9.81 -10.39 -0.40
N GLN A 149 10.97 -11.05 -0.33
CA GLN A 149 11.15 -12.24 0.50
C GLN A 149 10.96 -11.93 2.00
N GLU A 150 11.45 -10.78 2.46
CA GLU A 150 11.23 -10.29 3.83
C GLU A 150 9.74 -10.08 4.10
N ALA A 151 9.01 -9.45 3.18
CA ALA A 151 7.57 -9.32 3.26
C ALA A 151 6.90 -10.70 3.38
N VAL A 152 7.15 -11.61 2.43
CA VAL A 152 6.55 -12.95 2.43
C VAL A 152 6.84 -13.71 3.73
N LYS A 153 8.07 -13.62 4.25
CA LYS A 153 8.44 -14.25 5.53
C LYS A 153 7.66 -13.68 6.71
N ASN A 154 7.40 -12.38 6.69
CA ASN A 154 6.64 -11.68 7.73
C ASN A 154 5.13 -11.69 7.46
N GLN A 155 4.67 -12.29 6.36
CA GLN A 155 3.27 -12.29 5.97
C GLN A 155 2.44 -12.98 7.07
N PRO A 156 1.55 -12.24 7.75
CA PRO A 156 0.81 -12.80 8.85
C PRO A 156 -0.32 -13.69 8.31
N ALA A 157 -0.61 -14.81 8.98
CA ALA A 157 -1.72 -15.68 8.60
C ALA A 157 -3.04 -14.88 8.52
N ALA A 158 -3.75 -14.96 7.39
CA ALA A 158 -4.89 -14.10 7.08
C ALA A 158 -6.01 -14.11 8.15
N SER A 159 -6.17 -15.20 8.91
CA SER A 159 -7.17 -15.29 9.99
C SER A 159 -6.75 -14.62 11.29
N ASN A 160 -5.46 -14.29 11.48
CA ASN A 160 -4.88 -13.98 12.81
C ASN A 160 -4.44 -12.51 12.97
N VAL A 161 -4.68 -11.67 11.97
CA VAL A 161 -4.16 -10.29 11.89
C VAL A 161 -5.13 -9.28 12.46
N PHE A 162 -6.39 -9.36 12.03
CA PHE A 162 -7.43 -8.40 12.38
C PHE A 162 -8.27 -8.88 13.57
N ASN A 163 -7.81 -8.51 14.77
CA ASN A 163 -8.60 -8.54 16.01
C ASN A 163 -9.02 -7.13 16.43
N SER A 164 -8.23 -6.13 16.09
CA SER A 164 -8.53 -4.70 16.19
C SER A 164 -7.64 -3.92 15.21
N ILE A 165 -7.96 -2.65 14.97
CA ILE A 165 -7.14 -1.76 14.11
C ILE A 165 -5.70 -1.69 14.62
N LYS A 166 -5.52 -1.56 15.95
CA LYS A 166 -4.20 -1.56 16.59
C LYS A 166 -3.45 -2.87 16.32
N SER A 167 -4.09 -4.02 16.52
CA SER A 167 -3.43 -5.32 16.30
C SER A 167 -3.06 -5.51 14.84
N PHE A 168 -3.92 -5.04 13.94
CA PHE A 168 -3.65 -5.05 12.52
C PHE A 168 -2.39 -4.26 12.19
N VAL A 169 -2.31 -2.99 12.59
CA VAL A 169 -1.12 -2.15 12.32
C VAL A 169 0.14 -2.80 12.86
N GLN A 170 0.14 -3.26 14.11
CA GLN A 170 1.33 -3.85 14.73
C GLN A 170 1.81 -5.13 14.05
N LYS A 171 0.88 -5.98 13.58
CA LYS A 171 1.20 -7.26 12.95
C LYS A 171 1.44 -7.16 11.44
N ALA A 172 0.75 -6.25 10.76
CA ALA A 172 0.85 -6.08 9.31
C ALA A 172 2.05 -5.22 8.91
N LYS A 173 2.48 -4.28 9.75
CA LYS A 173 3.64 -3.40 9.48
C LYS A 173 4.90 -4.12 8.96
N PRO A 174 5.41 -5.19 9.61
CA PRO A 174 6.60 -5.91 9.11
C PRO A 174 6.39 -6.66 7.79
N TYR A 175 5.15 -6.82 7.33
CA TYR A 175 4.81 -7.33 6.01
C TYR A 175 4.65 -6.20 4.99
N VAL A 176 3.96 -5.13 5.37
CA VAL A 176 3.60 -3.99 4.52
C VAL A 176 4.82 -3.14 4.14
N GLU A 177 5.69 -2.80 5.09
CA GLU A 177 6.81 -1.89 4.82
C GLU A 177 7.82 -2.47 3.81
N PRO A 178 8.27 -3.73 3.94
CA PRO A 178 9.16 -4.32 2.95
C PRO A 178 8.47 -4.46 1.58
N LEU A 179 7.16 -4.72 1.55
CA LEU A 179 6.41 -4.86 0.32
C LEU A 179 6.32 -3.54 -0.47
N ILE A 180 6.01 -2.42 0.21
CA ILE A 180 6.09 -1.08 -0.37
C ILE A 180 7.53 -0.79 -0.84
N GLY A 181 8.52 -1.14 -0.01
CA GLY A 181 9.94 -0.94 -0.33
C GLY A 181 10.38 -1.66 -1.61
N ALA A 182 10.00 -2.93 -1.78
CA ALA A 182 10.29 -3.69 -2.99
C ALA A 182 9.71 -3.01 -4.24
N ALA A 183 8.44 -2.61 -4.18
CA ALA A 183 7.75 -1.92 -5.26
C ALA A 183 8.41 -0.58 -5.63
N LYS A 184 8.80 0.22 -4.64
CA LYS A 184 9.49 1.51 -4.84
C LYS A 184 10.85 1.35 -5.51
N ILE A 185 11.59 0.28 -5.19
CA ILE A 185 12.87 0.00 -5.85
C ILE A 185 12.65 -0.34 -7.32
N VAL A 186 11.67 -1.21 -7.64
CA VAL A 186 11.34 -1.54 -9.03
C VAL A 186 10.89 -0.30 -9.78
N LEU A 187 10.03 0.53 -9.18
CA LEU A 187 9.59 1.78 -9.77
C LEU A 187 10.76 2.73 -10.07
N LYS A 188 11.73 2.83 -9.14
CA LYS A 188 12.91 3.69 -9.34
C LYS A 188 13.74 3.25 -10.56
N LEU A 189 13.87 1.95 -10.81
CA LEU A 189 14.55 1.44 -12.01
C LEU A 189 13.82 1.78 -13.31
N LEU A 190 12.49 1.87 -13.22
CA LEU A 190 11.58 2.07 -14.34
C LEU A 190 11.42 3.55 -14.74
N MET A 191 11.53 4.49 -13.81
CA MET A 191 11.39 5.94 -14.08
C MET A 191 12.64 6.62 -14.68
N LEU A 192 13.63 5.86 -15.17
CA LEU A 192 14.92 6.36 -15.71
C LEU A 192 14.89 6.40 -17.24
#